data_AF-A0A2R5F829-F1
#
_entry.id   AF-A0A2R5F829-F1
#
_cell.length_a   1.000
_cell.length_b   1.000
_cell.length_c   1.000
_cell.angle_alpha   90.00
_cell.angle_beta   90.00
_cell.angle_gamma   90.00
#
_symmetry.space_group_name_H-M   'P 1'
#
loop_
_entity.id
_entity.type
_entity.pdbx_description
1 polymer ?
#
loop_
_entity_poly.entity_id
_entity_poly.type
_entity_poly.pdbx_seq_one_letter_code
_entity_poly.pdbx_strand_id
1 'polypeptide(L)'
;MSQFDKYTTAEYVEGLRVFLNIKKQGFQREAGLVRDPGTKRKGRLPSYPQEAIKLLEDEVNKKAALCESATTTFGERFRIARDYLGYNDSQVARQLGVSRELVRRWGENIHRPSCVPELAELLQVPLDWLEYGGEEYLPANSHIGVRVGEENLLWREQLFGMTLDVVAELPDDVDVPQAQAYIEDAVFTRYDLAHAARRAGGRWQTVGATLLFSPWIPIKEHGLMRRYWSDEVEAIISEELDLNQTVLAAWEAVKARCEALGLSSEQYPKLISLHKRIEKERTRAETFGVDLNDMIAASVEAYSQHH
;
A
#
# COMPACT_ATOMS: atom_id res chain seq x y z
N MET A 1 9.52 1.96 -3.19
CA MET A 1 8.11 1.69 -2.84
C MET A 1 7.69 0.51 -3.67
N SER A 2 7.10 -0.52 -3.07
CA SER A 2 6.37 -1.51 -3.86
C SER A 2 5.29 -0.74 -4.61
N GLN A 3 5.27 -0.82 -5.93
CA GLN A 3 4.29 -0.09 -6.73
C GLN A 3 2.84 -0.54 -6.46
N PHE A 4 2.67 -1.59 -5.66
CA PHE A 4 1.38 -2.15 -5.26
C PHE A 4 0.80 -1.50 -3.99
N ASP A 5 1.60 -0.76 -3.22
CA ASP A 5 1.14 0.00 -2.05
C ASP A 5 0.47 1.31 -2.49
N LYS A 6 -0.71 1.18 -3.09
CA LYS A 6 -1.49 2.30 -3.64
C LYS A 6 -2.81 2.48 -2.89
N TYR A 7 -3.22 3.72 -2.71
CA TYR A 7 -4.34 4.11 -1.84
C TYR A 7 -5.69 4.06 -2.53
N THR A 8 -5.66 4.22 -3.85
CA THR A 8 -6.86 4.16 -4.66
C THR A 8 -6.82 2.90 -5.52
N THR A 9 -7.98 2.29 -5.72
CA THR A 9 -8.12 1.15 -6.63
C THR A 9 -7.64 1.51 -8.05
N ALA A 10 -7.79 2.77 -8.45
CA ALA A 10 -7.28 3.30 -9.71
C ALA A 10 -5.76 3.22 -9.83
N GLU A 11 -5.04 3.73 -8.83
CA GLU A 11 -3.58 3.68 -8.80
C GLU A 11 -3.07 2.26 -8.61
N TYR A 12 -3.76 1.44 -7.82
CA TYR A 12 -3.43 0.03 -7.62
C TYR A 12 -3.48 -0.74 -8.94
N VAL A 13 -4.60 -0.65 -9.67
CA VAL A 13 -4.77 -1.28 -10.98
C VAL A 13 -3.74 -0.77 -12.00
N GLU A 14 -3.40 0.52 -11.96
CA GLU A 14 -2.32 1.07 -12.78
C GLU A 14 -0.95 0.47 -12.40
N GLY A 15 -0.70 0.25 -11.11
CA GLY A 15 0.48 -0.47 -10.62
C GLY A 15 0.58 -1.91 -11.15
N LEU A 16 -0.53 -2.67 -11.10
CA LEU A 16 -0.61 -4.02 -11.68
C LEU A 16 -0.33 -3.98 -13.20
N ARG A 17 -0.93 -3.02 -13.91
CA ARG A 17 -0.71 -2.83 -15.37
C ARG A 17 0.76 -2.55 -15.70
N VAL A 18 1.39 -1.64 -14.96
CA VAL A 18 2.79 -1.26 -15.15
C VAL A 18 3.69 -2.46 -14.90
N PHE A 19 3.47 -3.19 -13.80
CA PHE A 19 4.23 -4.40 -13.48
C PHE A 19 4.11 -5.47 -14.57
N LEU A 20 2.92 -5.70 -15.10
CA LEU A 20 2.68 -6.65 -16.19
C LEU A 20 3.16 -6.14 -17.55
N ASN A 21 3.67 -4.90 -17.64
CA ASN A 21 4.09 -4.23 -18.87
C ASN A 21 2.98 -4.22 -19.95
N ILE A 22 1.72 -4.11 -19.53
CA ILE A 22 0.56 -4.06 -20.45
C ILE A 22 0.39 -2.62 -20.96
N LYS A 23 0.16 -2.43 -22.25
CA LYS A 23 -0.04 -1.10 -22.84
C LYS A 23 -1.30 -0.44 -22.28
N LYS A 24 -1.24 0.87 -21.98
CA LYS A 24 -2.39 1.62 -21.45
C LYS A 24 -3.59 1.68 -22.41
N GLN A 25 -3.32 1.71 -23.72
CA GLN A 25 -4.36 1.74 -24.74
C GLN A 25 -5.07 0.38 -24.79
N GLY A 26 -6.40 0.38 -24.62
CA GLY A 26 -7.21 -0.85 -24.66
C GLY A 26 -7.25 -1.64 -23.35
N PHE A 27 -6.28 -1.47 -22.46
CA PHE A 27 -6.15 -2.23 -21.20
C PHE A 27 -7.44 -2.34 -20.40
N GLN A 28 -8.12 -1.22 -20.13
CA GLN A 28 -9.35 -1.24 -19.31
C GLN A 28 -10.47 -2.10 -19.93
N ARG A 29 -10.49 -2.24 -21.26
CA ARG A 29 -11.46 -3.07 -21.96
C ARG A 29 -11.02 -4.53 -21.98
N GLU A 30 -9.75 -4.77 -22.30
CA GLU A 30 -9.17 -6.11 -22.39
C GLU A 30 -9.17 -6.83 -21.04
N ALA A 31 -8.88 -6.10 -19.96
CA ALA A 31 -8.91 -6.60 -18.60
C ALA A 31 -10.33 -6.67 -18.00
N GLY A 32 -11.38 -6.35 -18.75
CA GLY A 32 -12.77 -6.39 -18.25
C GLY A 32 -13.09 -5.36 -17.17
N LEU A 33 -12.27 -4.31 -17.02
CA LEU A 33 -12.43 -3.26 -16.00
C LEU A 33 -13.58 -2.28 -16.33
N VAL A 34 -14.03 -2.22 -17.59
CA VAL A 34 -15.15 -1.39 -18.04
C VAL A 34 -16.26 -2.28 -18.60
N ARG A 35 -17.44 -2.22 -17.97
CA ARG A 35 -18.66 -2.86 -18.49
C ARG A 35 -19.21 -2.04 -19.67
N ASP A 36 -19.43 -2.73 -20.79
CA ASP A 36 -20.05 -2.29 -22.06
C ASP A 36 -19.92 -0.82 -22.53
N PRO A 37 -19.34 -0.56 -23.73
CA PRO A 37 -19.14 0.79 -24.27
C PRO A 37 -20.44 1.57 -24.56
N GLY A 38 -21.61 0.92 -24.50
CA GLY A 38 -22.92 1.53 -24.77
C GLY A 38 -23.61 2.15 -23.55
N THR A 39 -23.14 1.88 -22.32
CA THR A 39 -23.77 2.46 -21.12
C THR A 39 -23.29 3.89 -20.92
N LYS A 40 -24.18 4.87 -21.13
CA LYS A 40 -23.91 6.28 -20.82
C LYS A 40 -23.49 6.38 -19.35
N ARG A 41 -22.24 6.79 -19.11
CA ARG A 41 -21.67 7.00 -17.77
C ARG A 41 -22.60 7.89 -16.94
N LYS A 42 -23.28 7.33 -15.94
CA LYS A 42 -24.02 8.07 -14.92
C LYS A 42 -23.25 7.98 -13.59
N GLY A 43 -22.81 9.13 -13.06
CA GLY A 43 -22.27 9.22 -11.69
C GLY A 43 -20.77 8.97 -11.51
N ARG A 44 -20.35 8.87 -10.22
CA ARG A 44 -18.96 8.79 -9.73
C ARG A 44 -18.12 7.74 -10.48
N LEU A 45 -16.79 7.92 -10.45
CA LEU A 45 -15.78 7.03 -11.03
C LEU A 45 -16.20 5.55 -10.89
N PRO A 46 -16.23 4.78 -11.99
CA PRO A 46 -16.67 3.39 -11.94
C PRO A 46 -15.76 2.61 -11.00
N SER A 47 -16.35 1.99 -9.97
CA SER A 47 -15.67 0.96 -9.20
C SER A 47 -15.32 -0.17 -10.17
N TYR A 48 -14.06 -0.55 -10.23
CA TYR A 48 -13.64 -1.68 -11.05
C TYR A 48 -14.27 -2.98 -10.53
N PRO A 49 -14.66 -3.92 -11.41
CA PRO A 49 -15.13 -5.23 -10.98
C PRO A 49 -14.03 -5.98 -10.21
N GLN A 50 -14.37 -6.53 -9.05
CA GLN A 50 -13.40 -7.24 -8.20
C GLN A 50 -12.81 -8.48 -8.90
N GLU A 51 -13.63 -9.22 -9.66
CA GLU A 51 -13.17 -10.37 -10.45
C GLU A 51 -12.09 -9.99 -11.46
N ALA A 52 -12.22 -8.83 -12.12
CA ALA A 52 -11.22 -8.33 -13.07
C ALA A 52 -9.91 -7.95 -12.37
N ILE A 53 -9.99 -7.38 -11.17
CA ILE A 53 -8.80 -7.08 -10.35
C ILE A 53 -8.11 -8.39 -9.95
N LYS A 54 -8.87 -9.38 -9.48
CA LYS A 54 -8.35 -10.69 -9.08
C LYS A 54 -7.57 -11.39 -10.20
N LEU A 55 -8.09 -11.36 -11.42
CA LEU A 55 -7.36 -11.92 -12.58
C LEU A 55 -6.02 -11.21 -12.83
N LEU A 56 -5.95 -9.90 -12.65
CA LEU A 56 -4.69 -9.15 -12.76
C LEU A 56 -3.73 -9.48 -11.62
N GLU A 57 -4.25 -9.64 -10.40
CA GLU A 57 -3.48 -10.07 -9.24
C GLU A 57 -2.88 -11.45 -9.44
N ASP A 58 -3.65 -12.41 -9.97
CA ASP A 58 -3.17 -13.76 -10.29
C ASP A 58 -2.01 -13.74 -11.30
N GLU A 59 -2.11 -12.93 -12.35
CA GLU A 59 -1.02 -12.76 -13.33
C GLU A 59 0.21 -12.07 -12.72
N VAL A 60 0.01 -11.08 -11.84
CA VAL A 60 1.10 -10.42 -11.11
C VAL A 60 1.79 -11.42 -10.19
N ASN A 61 1.04 -12.24 -9.45
CA ASN A 61 1.57 -13.26 -8.55
C ASN A 61 2.31 -14.36 -9.30
N LYS A 62 1.80 -14.83 -10.45
CA LYS A 62 2.52 -15.77 -11.33
C LYS A 62 3.87 -15.22 -11.76
N LYS A 63 3.90 -13.96 -12.21
CA LYS A 63 5.15 -13.30 -12.60
C LYS A 63 6.07 -13.06 -11.40
N ALA A 64 5.53 -12.68 -10.25
CA ALA A 64 6.27 -12.49 -9.02
C ALA A 64 6.95 -13.79 -8.56
N ALA A 65 6.26 -14.93 -8.65
CA ALA A 65 6.79 -16.24 -8.27
C ALA A 65 8.02 -16.66 -9.10
N LEU A 66 8.18 -16.15 -10.32
CA LEU A 66 9.36 -16.44 -11.13
C LEU A 66 10.67 -15.97 -10.48
N CYS A 67 10.65 -14.99 -9.57
CA CYS A 67 11.87 -14.54 -8.90
C CYS A 67 12.52 -15.61 -8.01
N GLU A 68 11.73 -16.59 -7.57
CA GLU A 68 12.17 -17.69 -6.70
C GLU A 68 12.68 -18.89 -7.54
N SER A 69 12.44 -18.88 -8.85
CA SER A 69 12.88 -19.94 -9.74
C SER A 69 14.37 -19.82 -10.07
N ALA A 70 15.12 -20.87 -9.75
CA ALA A 70 16.52 -21.04 -10.12
C ALA A 70 16.74 -21.21 -11.64
N THR A 71 15.69 -21.49 -12.41
CA THR A 71 15.79 -21.69 -13.87
C THR A 71 15.60 -20.43 -14.69
N THR A 72 15.35 -19.29 -14.04
CA THR A 72 15.21 -18.02 -14.75
C THR A 72 16.51 -17.62 -15.45
N THR A 73 16.37 -16.91 -16.56
CA THR A 73 17.49 -16.27 -17.25
C THR A 73 17.83 -14.91 -16.61
N PHE A 74 19.03 -14.41 -16.88
CA PHE A 74 19.42 -13.05 -16.49
C PHE A 74 18.41 -12.00 -16.98
N GLY A 75 18.01 -12.10 -18.26
CA GLY A 75 17.06 -11.16 -18.86
C GLY A 75 15.68 -11.18 -18.21
N GLU A 76 15.21 -12.34 -17.74
CA GLU A 76 13.96 -12.45 -16.98
C GLU A 76 14.07 -11.79 -15.61
N ARG A 77 15.13 -12.07 -14.85
CA ARG A 77 15.36 -11.46 -13.54
C ARG A 77 15.50 -9.94 -13.63
N PHE A 78 16.25 -9.46 -14.62
CA PHE A 78 16.35 -8.04 -14.93
C PHE A 78 14.96 -7.42 -15.16
N ARG A 79 14.12 -8.05 -16.00
CA ARG A 79 12.77 -7.55 -16.28
C ARG A 79 11.90 -7.54 -15.03
N ILE A 80 11.92 -8.61 -14.24
CA ILE A 80 11.15 -8.70 -12.99
C ILE A 80 11.55 -7.55 -12.05
N ALA A 81 12.84 -7.37 -11.78
CA ALA A 81 13.32 -6.33 -10.87
C ALA A 81 13.03 -4.92 -11.38
N ARG A 82 13.26 -4.67 -12.67
CA ARG A 82 12.88 -3.41 -13.33
C ARG A 82 11.39 -3.12 -13.16
N ASP A 83 10.56 -4.13 -13.37
CA ASP A 83 9.11 -3.99 -13.35
C ASP A 83 8.61 -3.72 -11.94
N TYR A 84 9.20 -4.32 -10.88
CA TYR A 84 8.87 -4.00 -9.48
C TYR A 84 9.07 -2.52 -9.11
N LEU A 85 10.09 -1.88 -9.70
CA LEU A 85 10.35 -0.45 -9.53
C LEU A 85 9.50 0.43 -10.45
N GLY A 86 8.72 -0.16 -11.36
CA GLY A 86 7.94 0.57 -12.36
C GLY A 86 8.80 1.28 -13.40
N TYR A 87 10.04 0.83 -13.60
CA TYR A 87 10.94 1.40 -14.59
C TYR A 87 10.65 0.88 -16.00
N ASN A 88 10.87 1.73 -16.99
CA ASN A 88 10.97 1.34 -18.39
C ASN A 88 12.42 1.36 -18.87
N ASP A 89 12.68 0.74 -20.03
CA ASP A 89 14.03 0.63 -20.60
C ASP A 89 14.72 1.99 -20.78
N SER A 90 13.96 3.04 -21.10
CA SER A 90 14.51 4.39 -21.27
C SER A 90 14.98 5.00 -19.96
N GLN A 91 14.31 4.70 -18.84
CA GLN A 91 14.70 5.17 -17.51
C GLN A 91 15.99 4.50 -17.05
N VAL A 92 16.06 3.16 -17.18
CA VAL A 92 17.27 2.40 -16.86
C VAL A 92 18.45 2.85 -17.73
N ALA A 93 18.23 3.01 -19.05
CA ALA A 93 19.25 3.47 -19.98
C ALA A 93 19.81 4.84 -19.60
N ARG A 94 18.94 5.78 -19.21
CA ARG A 94 19.35 7.13 -18.77
C ARG A 94 20.16 7.08 -17.48
N GLN A 95 19.76 6.26 -16.51
CA GLN A 95 20.45 6.16 -15.22
C GLN A 95 21.84 5.53 -15.34
N LEU A 96 22.02 4.57 -16.26
CA LEU A 96 23.31 3.90 -16.48
C LEU A 96 24.15 4.51 -17.62
N GLY A 97 23.65 5.55 -18.29
CA GLY A 97 24.38 6.18 -19.40
C GLY A 97 24.55 5.30 -20.64
N VAL A 98 23.62 4.37 -20.89
CA VAL A 98 23.66 3.43 -22.03
C VAL A 98 22.51 3.67 -23.01
N SER A 99 22.52 3.00 -24.17
CA SER A 99 21.43 3.09 -25.13
C SER A 99 20.21 2.25 -24.69
N ARG A 100 19.01 2.73 -24.98
CA ARG A 100 17.75 2.00 -24.71
C ARG A 100 17.72 0.62 -25.38
N GLU A 101 18.24 0.53 -26.61
CA GLU A 101 18.29 -0.73 -27.36
C GLU A 101 19.19 -1.76 -26.67
N LEU A 102 20.29 -1.33 -26.06
CA LEU A 102 21.15 -2.22 -25.28
C LEU A 102 20.41 -2.79 -24.05
N VAL A 103 19.68 -1.94 -23.32
CA VAL A 103 18.84 -2.38 -22.19
C VAL A 103 17.75 -3.36 -22.62
N ARG A 104 17.11 -3.12 -23.78
CA ARG A 104 16.13 -4.06 -24.36
C ARG A 104 16.75 -5.43 -24.60
N ARG A 105 17.95 -5.48 -25.18
CA ARG A 105 18.70 -6.73 -25.44
C ARG A 105 19.10 -7.47 -24.17
N TRP A 106 19.33 -6.75 -23.06
CA TRP A 106 19.53 -7.39 -21.75
C TRP A 106 18.28 -8.16 -21.32
N GLY A 107 17.10 -7.52 -21.42
CA GLY A 107 15.82 -8.17 -21.08
C GLY A 107 15.43 -9.34 -21.98
N GLU A 108 15.91 -9.35 -23.23
CA GLU A 108 15.75 -10.46 -24.18
C GLU A 108 16.81 -11.55 -24.01
N ASN A 109 17.70 -11.41 -23.02
CA ASN A 109 18.80 -12.33 -22.76
C ASN A 109 19.73 -12.51 -23.98
N ILE A 110 19.81 -11.50 -24.86
CA ILE A 110 20.65 -11.51 -26.06
C ILE A 110 22.07 -11.03 -25.71
N HIS A 111 22.20 -10.10 -24.77
CA HIS A 111 23.49 -9.52 -24.39
C HIS A 111 23.56 -9.38 -22.86
N ARG A 112 24.74 -9.62 -22.29
CA ARG A 112 24.97 -9.40 -20.84
C ARG A 112 25.48 -7.99 -20.61
N PRO A 113 24.97 -7.24 -19.61
CA PRO A 113 25.54 -5.96 -19.23
C PRO A 113 26.96 -6.15 -18.70
N SER A 114 27.86 -5.22 -19.03
CA SER A 114 29.19 -5.15 -18.43
C SER A 114 29.18 -4.51 -17.03
N CYS A 115 28.12 -3.77 -16.70
CA CYS A 115 27.90 -3.05 -15.45
C CYS A 115 26.85 -3.76 -14.57
N VAL A 116 27.01 -5.06 -14.35
CA VAL A 116 26.06 -5.85 -13.54
C VAL A 116 25.95 -5.31 -12.10
N PRO A 117 27.05 -4.95 -11.40
CA PRO A 117 26.97 -4.40 -10.05
C PRO A 117 26.16 -3.10 -9.97
N GLU A 118 26.41 -2.15 -10.89
CA GLU A 118 25.70 -0.88 -10.94
C GLU A 118 24.22 -1.07 -11.30
N LEU A 119 23.93 -2.05 -12.15
CA LEU A 119 22.57 -2.43 -12.48
C LEU A 119 21.84 -3.04 -11.27
N ALA A 120 22.49 -3.90 -10.49
CA ALA A 120 21.92 -4.49 -9.27
C ALA A 120 21.61 -3.42 -8.21
N GLU A 121 22.53 -2.48 -8.00
CA GLU A 121 22.33 -1.33 -7.12
C GLU A 121 21.15 -0.46 -7.57
N LEU A 122 21.11 -0.14 -8.87
CA LEU A 122 20.02 0.65 -9.45
C LEU A 122 18.65 -0.02 -9.25
N LEU A 123 18.62 -1.33 -9.41
CA LEU A 123 17.43 -2.16 -9.25
C LEU A 123 17.12 -2.49 -7.79
N GLN A 124 17.99 -2.13 -6.84
CA GLN A 124 17.84 -2.42 -5.41
C GLN A 124 17.67 -3.93 -5.14
N VAL A 125 18.41 -4.76 -5.86
CA VAL A 125 18.41 -6.22 -5.73
C VAL A 125 19.82 -6.74 -5.41
N PRO A 126 19.95 -7.90 -4.73
CA PRO A 126 21.22 -8.56 -4.53
C PRO A 126 21.90 -8.90 -5.87
N LEU A 127 23.20 -8.65 -5.96
CA LEU A 127 24.00 -8.96 -7.15
C LEU A 127 23.92 -10.45 -7.49
N ASP A 128 24.10 -11.32 -6.48
CA ASP A 128 24.09 -12.77 -6.67
C ASP A 128 22.72 -13.26 -7.19
N TRP A 129 21.62 -12.70 -6.68
CA TRP A 129 20.29 -13.01 -7.21
C TRP A 129 20.15 -12.62 -8.68
N LEU A 130 20.64 -11.43 -9.07
CA LEU A 130 20.56 -11.00 -10.45
C LEU A 130 21.42 -11.89 -11.36
N GLU A 131 22.58 -12.34 -10.91
CA GLU A 131 23.50 -13.18 -11.68
C GLU A 131 23.06 -14.64 -11.81
N TYR A 132 22.60 -15.24 -10.71
CA TYR A 132 22.37 -16.68 -10.60
C TYR A 132 20.89 -17.04 -10.48
N GLY A 133 20.06 -16.14 -9.95
CA GLY A 133 18.67 -16.44 -9.58
C GLY A 133 18.58 -17.39 -8.40
N GLY A 134 17.36 -17.78 -8.04
CA GLY A 134 17.12 -18.63 -6.87
C GLY A 134 16.74 -17.82 -5.62
N GLU A 135 15.88 -18.41 -4.80
CA GLU A 135 15.35 -17.74 -3.61
C GLU A 135 16.36 -17.60 -2.47
N GLU A 136 17.42 -18.41 -2.48
CA GLU A 136 18.49 -18.40 -1.49
C GLU A 136 19.28 -17.08 -1.47
N TYR A 137 19.28 -16.34 -2.58
CA TYR A 137 19.94 -15.04 -2.69
C TYR A 137 19.01 -13.86 -2.40
N LEU A 138 17.73 -14.11 -2.07
CA LEU A 138 16.76 -13.06 -1.77
C LEU A 138 16.61 -12.86 -0.26
N PRO A 139 17.02 -11.71 0.29
CA PRO A 139 16.85 -11.44 1.71
C PRO A 139 15.37 -11.23 2.07
N ALA A 140 15.05 -11.34 3.37
CA ALA A 140 13.70 -11.16 3.90
C ALA A 140 13.08 -9.81 3.52
N ASN A 141 13.89 -8.75 3.50
CA ASN A 141 13.48 -7.38 3.18
C ASN A 141 13.56 -7.04 1.67
N SER A 142 13.73 -8.03 0.81
CA SER A 142 13.70 -7.81 -0.64
C SER A 142 12.32 -7.32 -1.06
N HIS A 143 12.31 -6.32 -1.95
CA HIS A 143 11.08 -5.84 -2.57
C HIS A 143 10.61 -6.74 -3.74
N ILE A 144 11.43 -7.73 -4.10
CA ILE A 144 11.14 -8.71 -5.14
C ILE A 144 10.44 -9.93 -4.51
N GLY A 145 9.41 -10.43 -5.19
CA GLY A 145 8.64 -11.58 -4.74
C GLY A 145 7.43 -11.21 -3.88
N VAL A 146 7.20 -9.94 -3.62
CA VAL A 146 6.01 -9.45 -2.91
C VAL A 146 4.76 -9.85 -3.67
N ARG A 147 3.84 -10.54 -3.00
CA ARG A 147 2.53 -10.95 -3.54
C ARG A 147 1.51 -9.83 -3.40
N VAL A 148 0.43 -9.92 -4.16
CA VAL A 148 -0.69 -8.98 -4.13
C VAL A 148 -2.03 -9.69 -3.91
N GLY A 149 -3.07 -8.92 -3.56
CA GLY A 149 -4.42 -9.45 -3.40
C GLY A 149 -4.59 -10.43 -2.23
N GLU A 150 -5.45 -11.43 -2.44
CA GLU A 150 -5.72 -12.51 -1.47
C GLU A 150 -4.46 -13.29 -1.08
N GLU A 151 -3.54 -13.52 -2.02
CA GLU A 151 -2.29 -14.25 -1.73
C GLU A 151 -1.39 -13.47 -0.76
N ASN A 152 -1.33 -12.14 -0.86
CA ASN A 152 -0.59 -11.32 0.10
C ASN A 152 -1.17 -11.44 1.52
N LEU A 153 -2.49 -11.44 1.64
CA LEU A 153 -3.18 -11.59 2.94
C LEU A 153 -2.87 -12.95 3.57
N LEU A 154 -2.88 -14.02 2.77
CA LEU A 154 -2.52 -15.36 3.22
C LEU A 154 -1.07 -15.41 3.74
N TRP A 155 -0.12 -14.80 3.03
CA TRP A 155 1.27 -14.73 3.49
C TRP A 155 1.44 -13.91 4.76
N ARG A 156 0.67 -12.83 4.95
CA ARG A 156 0.68 -12.05 6.20
C ARG A 156 0.15 -12.84 7.39
N GLU A 157 -0.90 -13.63 7.18
CA GLU A 157 -1.47 -14.51 8.21
C GLU A 157 -0.50 -15.63 8.58
N GLN A 158 0.11 -16.29 7.60
CA GLN A 158 1.13 -17.31 7.85
C GLN A 158 2.33 -16.73 8.60
N LEU A 159 2.82 -15.57 8.16
CA LEU A 159 3.91 -14.86 8.83
C LEU A 159 3.56 -14.48 10.26
N PHE A 160 2.31 -14.10 10.52
CA PHE A 160 1.82 -13.80 11.87
C PHE A 160 1.92 -15.02 12.77
N GLY A 161 1.42 -16.18 12.31
CA GLY A 161 1.54 -17.45 13.03
C GLY A 161 3.00 -17.80 13.35
N MET A 162 3.87 -17.75 12.34
CA MET A 162 5.32 -18.01 12.52
C MET A 162 5.98 -17.02 13.49
N THR A 163 5.53 -15.76 13.50
CA THR A 163 6.05 -14.76 14.45
C THR A 163 5.57 -15.03 15.87
N LEU A 164 4.33 -15.49 16.06
CA LEU A 164 3.84 -15.90 17.38
C LEU A 164 4.66 -17.06 17.96
N ASP A 165 5.05 -18.02 17.12
CA ASP A 165 5.93 -19.11 17.55
C ASP A 165 7.28 -18.57 18.05
N VAL A 166 7.86 -17.59 17.35
CA VAL A 166 9.10 -16.90 17.79
C VAL A 166 8.88 -16.14 19.10
N VAL A 167 7.75 -15.47 19.26
CA VAL A 167 7.42 -14.73 20.50
C VAL A 167 7.23 -15.69 21.67
N ALA A 168 6.64 -16.86 21.45
CA ALA A 168 6.44 -17.88 22.49
C ALA A 168 7.75 -18.50 23.02
N GLU A 169 8.85 -18.36 22.29
CA GLU A 169 10.18 -18.77 22.75
C GLU A 169 10.82 -17.76 23.72
N LEU A 170 10.30 -16.53 23.79
CA LEU A 170 10.83 -15.49 24.66
C LEU A 170 10.45 -15.73 26.13
N PRO A 171 11.33 -15.36 27.09
CA PRO A 171 10.96 -15.33 28.51
C PRO A 171 9.84 -14.32 28.80
N ASP A 172 9.00 -14.62 29.80
CA ASP A 172 7.87 -13.77 30.20
C ASP A 172 8.28 -12.35 30.67
N ASP A 173 9.53 -12.18 31.10
CA ASP A 173 10.09 -10.94 31.66
C ASP A 173 11.01 -10.17 30.69
N VAL A 174 11.02 -10.55 29.41
CA VAL A 174 11.84 -9.87 28.40
C VAL A 174 11.37 -8.42 28.18
N ASP A 175 12.32 -7.50 28.09
CA ASP A 175 12.02 -6.11 27.73
C ASP A 175 11.60 -5.99 26.26
N VAL A 176 10.69 -5.06 25.95
CA VAL A 176 10.09 -4.88 24.61
C VAL A 176 11.14 -4.67 23.51
N PRO A 177 12.20 -3.84 23.69
CA PRO A 177 13.26 -3.67 22.70
C PRO A 177 14.06 -4.96 22.45
N GLN A 178 14.28 -5.77 23.49
CA GLN A 178 14.99 -7.04 23.35
C GLN A 178 14.13 -8.07 22.61
N ALA A 179 12.84 -8.16 22.94
CA ALA A 179 11.88 -8.97 22.19
C ALA A 179 11.83 -8.56 20.71
N GLN A 180 11.76 -7.26 20.43
CA GLN A 180 11.74 -6.73 19.07
C GLN A 180 13.02 -7.08 18.30
N ALA A 181 14.20 -6.93 18.94
CA ALA A 181 15.47 -7.28 18.31
C ALA A 181 15.56 -8.79 18.00
N TYR A 182 15.06 -9.65 18.89
CA TYR A 182 15.00 -11.10 18.68
C TYR A 182 14.09 -11.47 17.51
N ILE A 183 12.89 -10.87 17.43
CA ILE A 183 11.95 -11.10 16.32
C ILE A 183 12.58 -10.65 15.00
N GLU A 184 13.25 -9.49 14.98
CA GLU A 184 13.92 -9.01 13.78
C GLU A 184 15.04 -9.94 13.34
N ASP A 185 15.91 -10.37 14.26
CA ASP A 185 16.97 -11.34 13.95
C ASP A 185 16.39 -12.66 13.42
N ALA A 186 15.33 -13.18 14.05
CA ALA A 186 14.66 -14.39 13.60
C ALA A 186 14.12 -14.28 12.18
N VAL A 187 13.57 -13.12 11.79
CA VAL A 187 13.08 -12.88 10.42
C VAL A 187 14.21 -12.92 9.39
N PHE A 188 15.45 -12.55 9.74
CA PHE A 188 16.59 -12.60 8.82
C PHE A 188 17.35 -13.92 8.85
N THR A 189 17.32 -14.65 9.97
CA THR A 189 18.10 -15.88 10.16
C THR A 189 17.32 -17.14 9.84
N ARG A 190 16.00 -17.18 10.10
CA ARG A 190 15.15 -18.35 9.84
C ARG A 190 14.60 -18.28 8.42
N TYR A 191 14.92 -19.31 7.64
CA TYR A 191 14.56 -19.40 6.22
C TYR A 191 13.07 -19.20 5.95
N ASP A 192 12.20 -19.91 6.67
CA ASP A 192 10.75 -19.88 6.44
C ASP A 192 10.14 -18.50 6.75
N LEU A 193 10.61 -17.85 7.81
CA LEU A 193 10.20 -16.50 8.19
C LEU A 193 10.70 -15.47 7.17
N ALA A 194 11.96 -15.55 6.75
CA ALA A 194 12.52 -14.66 5.73
C ALA A 194 11.71 -14.74 4.43
N HIS A 195 11.41 -15.96 4.02
CA HIS A 195 10.63 -16.26 2.83
C HIS A 195 9.19 -15.75 2.93
N ALA A 196 8.49 -16.01 4.04
CA ALA A 196 7.13 -15.51 4.27
C ALA A 196 7.09 -13.96 4.35
N ALA A 197 8.06 -13.35 5.03
CA ALA A 197 8.16 -11.90 5.20
C ALA A 197 8.39 -11.18 3.87
N ARG A 198 9.22 -11.74 3.00
CA ARG A 198 9.43 -11.24 1.63
C ARG A 198 8.14 -11.27 0.82
N ARG A 199 7.43 -12.41 0.79
CA ARG A 199 6.16 -12.55 0.06
C ARG A 199 5.05 -11.65 0.60
N ALA A 200 5.00 -11.46 1.92
CA ALA A 200 4.09 -10.55 2.60
C ALA A 200 4.42 -9.06 2.34
N GLY A 201 5.68 -8.74 1.99
CA GLY A 201 6.17 -7.39 1.79
C GLY A 201 6.46 -6.63 3.09
N GLY A 202 6.66 -7.35 4.20
CA GLY A 202 6.90 -6.75 5.51
C GLY A 202 7.17 -7.77 6.60
N ARG A 203 7.19 -7.29 7.85
CA ARG A 203 7.38 -8.09 9.07
C ARG A 203 6.41 -7.67 10.16
N TRP A 204 6.19 -8.53 11.13
CA TRP A 204 5.50 -8.14 12.37
C TRP A 204 6.51 -7.57 13.38
N GLN A 205 6.09 -6.54 14.11
CA GLN A 205 6.89 -5.89 15.15
C GLN A 205 6.05 -5.73 16.41
N THR A 206 6.69 -5.79 17.59
CA THR A 206 6.05 -5.50 18.86
C THR A 206 6.02 -3.98 19.09
N VAL A 207 4.83 -3.45 19.33
CA VAL A 207 4.61 -2.07 19.76
C VAL A 207 3.79 -2.13 21.05
N GLY A 208 4.47 -1.99 22.18
CA GLY A 208 3.89 -2.33 23.49
C GLY A 208 3.57 -3.83 23.56
N ALA A 209 2.32 -4.16 23.90
CA ALA A 209 1.84 -5.54 24.00
C ALA A 209 1.16 -6.07 22.72
N THR A 210 1.27 -5.34 21.60
CA THR A 210 0.56 -5.67 20.35
C THR A 210 1.55 -5.88 19.21
N LEU A 211 1.29 -6.89 18.37
CA LEU A 211 2.01 -7.08 17.12
C LEU A 211 1.36 -6.24 16.01
N LEU A 212 2.17 -5.41 15.36
CA LEU A 212 1.77 -4.60 14.22
C LEU A 212 2.59 -4.98 12.98
N PHE A 213 1.92 -5.06 11.83
CA PHE A 213 2.60 -5.35 10.57
C PHE A 213 3.30 -4.09 10.06
N SER A 214 4.62 -4.14 9.94
CA SER A 214 5.45 -3.10 9.35
C SER A 214 5.91 -3.52 7.94
N PRO A 215 5.50 -2.82 6.88
CA PRO A 215 6.01 -3.08 5.54
C PRO A 215 7.52 -2.79 5.44
N TRP A 216 8.23 -3.50 4.56
CA TRP A 216 9.67 -3.30 4.36
C TRP A 216 10.00 -1.95 3.76
N ILE A 217 9.13 -1.48 2.87
CA ILE A 217 9.24 -0.15 2.30
C ILE A 217 8.21 0.71 3.00
N PRO A 218 8.63 1.77 3.74
CA PRO A 218 7.72 2.68 4.37
C PRO A 218 6.74 3.25 3.35
N ILE A 219 5.48 3.10 3.68
CA ILE A 219 4.38 3.76 3.01
C ILE A 219 4.63 5.26 3.22
N LYS A 220 5.04 5.99 2.17
CA LYS A 220 5.28 7.43 2.27
C LYS A 220 4.06 8.06 2.92
N GLU A 221 4.24 8.90 3.93
CA GLU A 221 3.15 9.69 4.46
C GLU A 221 2.56 10.48 3.31
N HIS A 222 1.34 10.11 2.90
CA HIS A 222 0.59 11.00 2.04
C HIS A 222 0.31 12.24 2.87
N GLY A 223 0.15 13.37 2.20
CA GLY A 223 -0.42 14.57 2.83
C GLY A 223 -1.84 14.37 3.38
N LEU A 224 -2.22 13.18 3.83
CA LEU A 224 -3.27 12.89 4.81
C LEU A 224 -2.99 13.56 6.17
N MET A 225 -1.79 14.09 6.42
CA MET A 225 -1.62 15.19 7.39
C MET A 225 -2.51 16.41 7.06
N ARG A 226 -3.06 16.55 5.84
CA ARG A 226 -4.13 17.52 5.51
C ARG A 226 -5.55 17.03 5.81
N ARG A 227 -5.75 15.85 6.44
CA ARG A 227 -7.08 15.39 6.87
C ARG A 227 -7.39 15.69 8.32
N TYR A 228 -6.38 15.93 9.15
CA TYR A 228 -6.59 16.40 10.50
C TYR A 228 -6.27 17.89 10.47
N TRP A 229 -7.31 18.72 10.44
CA TRP A 229 -7.12 20.10 10.84
C TRP A 229 -6.72 20.11 12.32
N SER A 230 -6.10 21.20 12.80
CA SER A 230 -5.83 21.29 14.24
C SER A 230 -7.12 21.08 15.03
N ASP A 231 -7.01 20.56 16.25
CA ASP A 231 -8.16 20.34 17.13
C ASP A 231 -9.04 21.60 17.26
N GLU A 232 -8.40 22.77 17.24
CA GLU A 232 -9.06 24.09 17.22
C GLU A 232 -9.91 24.32 15.95
N VAL A 233 -9.41 23.96 14.77
CA VAL A 233 -10.15 24.09 13.52
C VAL A 233 -11.26 23.04 13.43
N GLU A 234 -11.02 21.82 13.92
CA GLU A 234 -12.06 20.79 14.04
C GLU A 234 -13.19 21.23 14.98
N ALA A 235 -12.87 21.85 16.11
CA ALA A 235 -13.86 22.41 17.04
C ALA A 235 -14.70 23.52 16.37
N ILE A 236 -14.06 24.46 15.67
CA ILE A 236 -14.75 25.51 14.91
C ILE A 236 -15.68 24.89 13.85
N ILE A 237 -15.23 23.85 13.14
CA ILE A 237 -16.05 23.17 12.13
C ILE A 237 -17.29 22.55 12.77
N SER A 238 -17.14 21.80 13.87
CA SER A 238 -18.26 21.20 14.57
C SER A 238 -19.26 22.24 15.05
N GLU A 239 -18.79 23.30 15.73
CA GLU A 239 -19.65 24.39 16.22
C GLU A 239 -20.43 25.07 15.09
N GLU A 240 -19.76 25.42 13.98
CA GLU A 240 -20.42 26.13 12.88
C GLU A 240 -21.37 25.23 12.07
N LEU A 241 -21.12 23.92 12.03
CA LEU A 241 -22.05 22.97 11.40
C LEU A 241 -23.33 22.78 12.23
N ASP A 242 -23.23 22.86 13.55
CA ASP A 242 -24.39 22.75 14.44
C ASP A 242 -25.25 24.03 14.41
N LEU A 243 -24.63 25.19 14.22
CA LEU A 243 -25.31 26.50 14.22
C LEU A 243 -25.94 26.87 12.87
N ASN A 244 -25.35 26.47 11.75
CA ASN A 244 -25.72 26.99 10.43
C ASN A 244 -26.51 25.96 9.60
N GLN A 245 -27.64 26.39 9.03
CA GLN A 245 -28.53 25.53 8.24
C GLN A 245 -27.97 25.14 6.86
N THR A 246 -26.97 25.87 6.34
CA THR A 246 -26.40 25.61 5.02
C THR A 246 -24.89 25.48 5.07
N VAL A 247 -24.36 24.58 4.23
CA VAL A 247 -22.91 24.34 4.10
C VAL A 247 -22.14 25.59 3.71
N LEU A 248 -22.76 26.46 2.91
CA LEU A 248 -22.14 27.72 2.48
C LEU A 248 -21.99 28.68 3.66
N ALA A 249 -23.04 28.87 4.47
CA ALA A 249 -22.99 29.72 5.66
C ALA A 249 -22.00 29.17 6.70
N ALA A 250 -22.02 27.86 6.96
CA ALA A 250 -21.06 27.21 7.84
C ALA A 250 -19.61 27.41 7.35
N TRP A 251 -19.37 27.27 6.04
CA TRP A 251 -18.03 27.47 5.49
C TRP A 251 -17.57 28.92 5.57
N GLU A 252 -18.43 29.90 5.29
CA GLU A 252 -18.08 31.33 5.41
C GLU A 252 -17.73 31.69 6.86
N ALA A 253 -18.44 31.13 7.84
CA ALA A 253 -18.18 31.32 9.27
C ALA A 253 -16.87 30.65 9.73
N VAL A 254 -16.64 29.38 9.34
CA VAL A 254 -15.38 28.66 9.60
C VAL A 254 -14.21 29.44 9.00
N LYS A 255 -14.34 29.90 7.75
CA LYS A 255 -13.31 30.69 7.08
C LYS A 255 -13.01 31.98 7.85
N ALA A 256 -14.03 32.75 8.22
CA ALA A 256 -13.85 34.00 8.95
C ALA A 256 -13.18 33.79 10.31
N ARG A 257 -13.57 32.75 11.07
CA ARG A 257 -12.98 32.42 12.36
C ARG A 257 -11.53 31.95 12.23
N CYS A 258 -11.22 31.09 11.26
CA CYS A 258 -9.86 30.65 11.02
C CYS A 258 -8.94 31.78 10.53
N GLU A 259 -9.44 32.68 9.67
CA GLU A 259 -8.68 33.86 9.23
C GLU A 259 -8.45 34.86 10.37
N ALA A 260 -9.41 35.03 11.28
CA ALA A 260 -9.24 35.86 12.49
C ALA A 260 -8.16 35.31 13.45
N LEU A 261 -7.96 33.99 13.46
CA LEU A 261 -6.88 33.32 14.20
C LEU A 261 -5.52 33.36 13.46
N GLY A 262 -5.46 34.01 12.29
CA GLY A 262 -4.23 34.09 11.48
C GLY A 262 -3.88 32.82 10.72
N LEU A 263 -4.82 31.88 10.59
CA LEU A 263 -4.61 30.65 9.83
C LEU A 263 -4.69 30.92 8.32
N SER A 264 -3.76 30.35 7.57
CA SER A 264 -3.75 30.42 6.11
C SER A 264 -4.82 29.50 5.49
N SER A 265 -5.22 29.78 4.25
CA SER A 265 -6.24 28.99 3.52
C SER A 265 -5.91 27.52 3.28
N GLU A 266 -4.69 27.08 3.62
CA GLU A 266 -4.28 25.67 3.57
C GLU A 266 -4.51 24.93 4.89
N GLN A 267 -4.76 25.65 5.99
CA GLN A 267 -4.86 25.11 7.35
C GLN A 267 -6.30 24.82 7.80
N TYR A 268 -7.31 25.09 6.96
CA TYR A 268 -8.73 24.85 7.24
C TYR A 268 -9.47 24.38 5.97
N PRO A 269 -10.69 23.80 6.07
CA PRO A 269 -11.39 23.22 4.93
C PRO A 269 -11.72 24.24 3.83
N LYS A 270 -11.58 23.78 2.59
CA LYS A 270 -12.25 24.40 1.45
C LYS A 270 -13.74 24.06 1.48
N LEU A 271 -14.58 24.89 0.88
CA LEU A 271 -16.04 24.69 0.80
C LEU A 271 -16.40 23.26 0.33
N ILE A 272 -15.70 22.79 -0.70
CA ILE A 272 -15.90 21.46 -1.30
C ILE A 272 -15.53 20.33 -0.32
N SER A 273 -14.53 20.51 0.55
CA SER A 273 -14.19 19.51 1.56
C SER A 273 -15.20 19.45 2.70
N LEU A 274 -15.72 20.60 3.14
CA LEU A 274 -16.78 20.66 4.15
C LEU A 274 -18.07 20.02 3.65
N HIS A 275 -18.46 20.34 2.40
CA HIS A 275 -19.64 19.74 1.75
C HIS A 275 -19.55 18.21 1.65
N LYS A 276 -18.39 17.68 1.25
CA LYS A 276 -18.17 16.22 1.18
C LYS A 276 -18.20 15.54 2.55
N ARG A 277 -17.79 16.23 3.62
CA ARG A 277 -17.87 15.70 4.99
C ARG A 277 -19.32 15.60 5.45
N ILE A 278 -20.12 16.66 5.25
CA ILE A 278 -21.55 16.69 5.56
C ILE A 278 -22.32 15.63 4.76
N GLU A 279 -22.05 15.49 3.45
CA GLU A 279 -22.68 14.43 2.64
C GLU A 279 -22.34 13.03 3.17
N LYS A 280 -21.09 12.80 3.62
CA LYS A 280 -20.67 11.52 4.18
C LYS A 280 -21.35 11.24 5.52
N GLU A 281 -21.46 12.24 6.40
CA GLU A 281 -22.15 12.12 7.68
C GLU A 281 -23.65 11.93 7.51
N ARG A 282 -24.27 12.68 6.60
CA ARG A 282 -25.69 12.50 6.23
C ARG A 282 -25.94 11.09 5.67
N THR A 283 -25.09 10.61 4.76
CA THR A 283 -25.20 9.25 4.23
C THR A 283 -25.02 8.21 5.34
N ARG A 284 -24.11 8.46 6.30
CA ARG A 284 -23.92 7.59 7.48
C ARG A 284 -25.16 7.61 8.37
N ALA A 285 -25.74 8.77 8.67
CA ALA A 285 -26.95 8.92 9.45
C ALA A 285 -28.18 8.28 8.76
N GLU A 286 -28.31 8.43 7.44
CA GLU A 286 -29.37 7.79 6.65
C GLU A 286 -29.20 6.26 6.57
N THR A 287 -27.95 5.77 6.53
CA THR A 287 -27.65 4.32 6.47
C THR A 287 -27.77 3.64 7.84
N PHE A 288 -27.44 4.36 8.91
CA PHE A 288 -27.36 3.79 10.27
C PHE A 288 -28.43 4.31 11.23
N GLY A 289 -29.32 5.20 10.79
CA GLY A 289 -30.67 5.41 11.32
C GLY A 289 -30.86 5.90 12.74
N VAL A 290 -29.85 5.88 13.63
CA VAL A 290 -29.89 6.38 15.02
C VAL A 290 -28.46 6.65 15.48
N ASP A 291 -28.27 7.74 16.23
CA ASP A 291 -27.00 8.12 16.84
C ASP A 291 -26.47 6.99 17.75
N LEU A 292 -25.37 6.36 17.33
CA LEU A 292 -24.72 5.25 18.04
C LEU A 292 -24.21 5.66 19.44
N ASN A 293 -24.08 6.95 19.71
CA ASN A 293 -23.69 7.44 21.03
C ASN A 293 -24.75 7.13 22.10
N ASP A 294 -26.04 7.15 21.77
CA ASP A 294 -27.12 6.79 22.70
C ASP A 294 -27.12 5.28 23.00
N MET A 295 -26.83 4.44 22.01
CA MET A 295 -26.68 2.99 22.21
C MET A 295 -25.44 2.63 23.04
N ILE A 296 -24.35 3.36 22.87
CA ILE A 296 -23.13 3.17 23.67
C ILE A 296 -23.37 3.64 25.11
N ALA A 297 -24.04 4.78 25.31
CA ALA A 297 -24.42 5.26 26.64
C ALA A 297 -25.32 4.27 27.38
N ALA A 298 -26.37 3.74 26.72
CA ALA A 298 -27.26 2.74 27.31
C ALA A 298 -26.55 1.40 27.63
N SER A 299 -25.59 1.00 26.79
CA SER A 299 -24.81 -0.23 27.01
C SER A 299 -23.80 -0.07 28.17
N VAL A 300 -23.23 1.13 28.34
CA VAL A 300 -22.39 1.47 29.50
C VAL A 300 -23.21 1.50 30.79
N GLU A 301 -24.40 2.11 30.76
CA GLU A 301 -25.29 2.22 31.92
C GLU A 301 -25.76 0.83 32.41
N ALA A 302 -26.11 -0.07 31.48
CA ALA A 302 -26.46 -1.46 31.77
C ALA A 302 -25.29 -2.27 32.38
N TYR A 303 -24.05 -1.99 31.97
CA TYR A 303 -22.87 -2.65 32.53
C TYR A 303 -22.55 -2.16 33.95
N SER A 304 -22.77 -0.88 34.23
CA SER A 304 -22.55 -0.28 35.56
C SER A 304 -23.59 -0.63 36.62
N GLN A 305 -24.75 -1.20 36.23
CA GLN A 305 -25.75 -1.70 37.19
C GLN A 305 -25.53 -3.17 37.60
N HIS A 306 -24.60 -3.87 36.94
CA HIS A 306 -24.27 -5.27 37.22
C HIS A 306 -22.89 -5.48 37.87
N HIS A 307 -22.27 -4.40 38.36
CA HIS A 307 -21.06 -4.42 39.18
C HIS A 307 -21.20 -3.56 40.43
#